data_AF-A0A9E6J7W2-F1
#
_entry.id   AF-A0A9E6J7W2-F1
#
_cell.length_a   1.000
_cell.length_b   1.000
_cell.length_c   1.000
_cell.angle_alpha   90.00
_cell.angle_beta   90.00
_cell.angle_gamma   90.00
#
_symmetry.space_group_name_H-M   'P 1'
#
loop_
_entity.id
_entity.type
_entity.pdbx_description
1 polymer ?
#
loop_
_entity_poly.entity_id
_entity_poly.type
_entity_poly.pdbx_seq_one_letter_code
_entity_poly.pdbx_strand_id
1 'polypeptide(L)'
;MDSVSSFQSGDYSGAAVAAVGIVCKACKATRKITGPAFETTAEAADQAAKLGYKEVKGALNKAKQKVFHNKKADPKFISRDADGHNGGAFKGADTANGLNKKKTRSGTYDKDLKKIGS
;
A
#
# COMPACT_ATOMS: atom_id res chain seq x y z
N MET A 1 -39.20 2.78 -19.93
CA MET A 1 -39.05 4.17 -19.49
C MET A 1 -38.00 4.20 -18.41
N ASP A 2 -36.96 4.92 -18.74
CA ASP A 2 -35.74 5.21 -18.01
C ASP A 2 -36.00 5.86 -16.66
N SER A 3 -35.19 5.52 -15.66
CA SER A 3 -34.71 6.45 -14.61
C SER A 3 -33.61 5.76 -13.78
N VAL A 4 -32.38 5.90 -14.26
CA VAL A 4 -31.16 5.64 -13.49
C VAL A 4 -30.96 6.78 -12.49
N SER A 5 -31.26 6.53 -11.22
CA SER A 5 -30.83 7.39 -10.13
C SER A 5 -29.71 6.70 -9.37
N SER A 6 -28.53 7.31 -9.49
CA SER A 6 -27.52 7.51 -8.44
C SER A 6 -27.42 6.42 -7.37
N PHE A 7 -26.35 5.62 -7.43
CA PHE A 7 -25.81 5.00 -6.22
C PHE A 7 -24.35 5.40 -6.08
N GLN A 8 -24.08 5.97 -4.90
CA GLN A 8 -22.88 6.68 -4.52
C GLN A 8 -21.67 5.75 -4.43
N SER A 9 -20.50 6.37 -4.63
CA SER A 9 -19.19 5.92 -4.17
C SER A 9 -19.24 5.40 -2.73
N GLY A 10 -19.08 4.09 -2.57
CA GLY A 10 -18.98 3.43 -1.29
C GLY A 10 -18.75 1.94 -1.52
N ASP A 11 -17.73 1.40 -0.85
CA ASP A 11 -17.66 0.00 -0.45
C ASP A 11 -17.40 -1.05 -1.54
N TYR A 12 -16.11 -1.28 -1.83
CA TYR A 12 -15.62 -2.54 -2.39
C TYR A 12 -14.27 -2.85 -1.73
N SER A 13 -13.94 -4.06 -1.27
CA SER A 13 -14.63 -5.34 -1.38
C SER A 13 -13.89 -6.33 -0.46
N GLY A 14 -14.59 -7.16 0.32
CA GLY A 14 -13.90 -8.13 1.15
C GLY A 14 -14.74 -8.97 2.10
N ALA A 15 -15.79 -9.65 1.63
CA ALA A 15 -16.38 -10.81 2.29
C ALA A 15 -17.25 -11.55 1.26
N ALA A 16 -16.81 -12.70 0.74
CA ALA A 16 -17.08 -14.04 1.29
C ALA A 16 -18.05 -14.80 0.36
N VAL A 17 -17.50 -15.47 -0.65
CA VAL A 17 -18.15 -16.62 -1.29
C VAL A 17 -17.57 -17.87 -0.67
N ALA A 18 -18.28 -18.46 0.29
CA ALA A 18 -17.95 -19.76 0.87
C ALA A 18 -18.70 -20.85 0.09
N ALA A 19 -18.00 -21.54 -0.80
CA ALA A 19 -18.41 -22.83 -1.32
C ALA A 19 -17.76 -23.95 -0.49
N VAL A 20 -18.58 -24.94 -0.15
CA VAL A 20 -18.27 -26.16 0.61
C VAL A 20 -17.25 -27.03 -0.13
N GLY A 21 -16.27 -27.60 0.57
CA GLY A 21 -15.54 -28.79 0.09
C GLY A 21 -14.03 -28.89 0.38
N ILE A 22 -13.69 -29.63 1.44
CA ILE A 22 -12.61 -30.64 1.56
C ILE A 22 -11.15 -30.24 1.17
N VAL A 23 -10.33 -30.13 2.23
CA VAL A 23 -8.90 -30.52 2.42
C VAL A 23 -8.08 -30.98 1.20
N CYS A 24 -6.98 -30.26 0.91
CA CYS A 24 -5.66 -30.89 0.72
C CYS A 24 -4.47 -29.91 0.85
N LYS A 25 -3.33 -30.50 1.20
CA LYS A 25 -2.04 -29.92 1.58
C LYS A 25 -1.30 -29.28 0.38
N ALA A 26 -0.52 -28.24 0.68
CA ALA A 26 0.59 -27.68 -0.11
C ALA A 26 0.28 -26.67 -1.25
N CYS A 27 0.81 -25.45 -1.01
CA CYS A 27 1.48 -24.56 -1.96
C CYS A 27 0.86 -24.37 -3.35
N LYS A 28 0.08 -23.29 -3.50
CA LYS A 28 0.27 -22.19 -4.48
C LYS A 28 -1.04 -21.41 -4.60
N ALA A 29 -1.21 -20.41 -3.74
CA ALA A 29 -2.09 -19.31 -4.08
C ALA A 29 -1.46 -18.58 -5.27
N THR A 30 -2.08 -18.69 -6.45
CA THR A 30 -1.71 -17.97 -7.66
C THR A 30 -1.88 -16.47 -7.41
N ARG A 31 -0.85 -15.83 -6.84
CA ARG A 31 -0.80 -14.37 -6.72
C ARG A 31 -0.66 -13.81 -8.13
N LYS A 32 -1.79 -13.49 -8.77
CA LYS A 32 -1.79 -12.60 -9.95
C LYS A 32 -1.50 -11.19 -9.43
N ILE A 33 -0.22 -10.88 -9.20
CA ILE A 33 0.21 -9.53 -8.84
C ILE A 33 0.47 -8.78 -10.14
N THR A 34 -0.48 -7.95 -10.54
CA THR A 34 -0.29 -7.06 -11.69
C THR A 34 -0.83 -5.69 -11.32
N GLY A 35 -0.06 -4.94 -10.54
CA GLY A 35 -0.36 -3.53 -10.24
C GLY A 35 0.14 -3.04 -8.87
N PRO A 36 0.33 -1.73 -8.71
CA PRO A 36 0.62 -1.11 -7.41
C PRO A 36 -0.50 -1.42 -6.40
N ALA A 37 -0.18 -1.58 -5.12
CA ALA A 37 -1.21 -1.89 -4.13
C ALA A 37 -2.17 -0.72 -3.85
N PHE A 38 -1.79 0.49 -4.29
CA PHE A 38 -2.62 1.69 -4.35
C PHE A 38 -2.54 2.29 -5.75
N GLU A 39 -3.69 2.49 -6.39
CA GLU A 39 -3.78 3.08 -7.73
C GLU A 39 -3.43 4.57 -7.68
N THR A 40 -3.82 5.25 -6.59
CA THR A 40 -3.60 6.69 -6.41
C THR A 40 -2.75 7.03 -5.19
N THR A 41 -2.18 8.24 -5.19
CA THR A 41 -1.45 8.77 -4.03
C THR A 41 -2.37 9.16 -2.88
N ALA A 42 -3.65 9.44 -3.17
CA ALA A 42 -4.67 9.76 -2.18
C ALA A 42 -5.01 8.55 -1.32
N GLU A 43 -5.26 7.39 -1.94
CA GLU A 43 -5.53 6.13 -1.21
C GLU A 43 -4.36 5.75 -0.28
N ALA A 44 -3.13 5.91 -0.77
CA ALA A 44 -1.95 5.68 0.05
C ALA A 44 -1.84 6.66 1.22
N ALA A 45 -2.29 7.91 1.03
CA ALA A 45 -2.31 8.93 2.08
C ALA A 45 -3.36 8.61 3.16
N ASP A 46 -4.55 8.17 2.76
CA ASP A 46 -5.62 7.80 3.69
C ASP A 46 -5.22 6.59 4.53
N GLN A 47 -4.60 5.59 3.90
CA GLN A 47 -4.09 4.43 4.62
C GLN A 47 -2.92 4.82 5.55
N ALA A 48 -1.99 5.65 5.08
CA ALA A 48 -0.91 6.18 5.92
C ALA A 48 -1.46 6.96 7.12
N ALA A 49 -2.52 7.75 6.94
CA ALA A 49 -3.18 8.49 8.01
C ALA A 49 -3.82 7.56 9.05
N LYS A 50 -4.47 6.46 8.63
CA LYS A 50 -4.98 5.42 9.54
C LYS A 50 -3.89 4.79 10.40
N LEU A 51 -2.68 4.65 9.83
CA LEU A 51 -1.49 4.13 10.50
C LEU A 51 -0.75 5.18 11.34
N GLY A 52 -1.29 6.41 11.43
CA GLY A 52 -0.74 7.50 12.23
C GLY A 52 0.41 8.27 11.57
N TYR A 53 0.64 8.06 10.26
CA TYR A 53 1.60 8.84 9.50
C TYR A 53 1.02 10.17 9.07
N LYS A 54 1.87 11.19 9.05
CA LYS A 54 1.52 12.53 8.59
C LYS A 54 2.26 12.84 7.31
N GLU A 55 1.56 13.44 6.34
CA GLU A 55 2.20 13.93 5.11
C GLU A 55 3.25 14.98 5.46
N VAL A 56 4.46 14.82 4.94
CA VAL A 56 5.50 15.82 5.02
C VAL A 56 5.33 16.77 3.84
N LYS A 57 4.66 17.90 4.08
CA LYS A 57 4.40 18.92 3.05
C LYS A 57 5.70 19.34 2.36
N GLY A 58 5.74 19.23 1.04
CA GLY A 58 6.90 19.59 0.22
C GLY A 58 7.99 18.51 0.12
N ALA A 59 7.90 17.41 0.86
CA ALA A 59 8.81 16.28 0.69
C ALA A 59 8.24 15.29 -0.34
N LEU A 60 8.90 15.26 -1.50
CA LEU A 60 8.65 14.27 -2.54
C LEU A 60 9.85 13.33 -2.64
N ASN A 61 9.59 12.06 -2.90
CA ASN A 61 10.66 11.14 -3.27
C ASN A 61 11.10 11.39 -4.74
N LYS A 62 12.18 10.72 -5.18
CA LYS A 62 12.70 10.81 -6.55
C LYS A 62 11.65 10.46 -7.62
N ALA A 63 10.66 9.64 -7.27
CA ALA A 63 9.55 9.26 -8.13
C ALA A 63 8.35 10.24 -8.03
N LYS A 64 8.55 11.44 -7.48
CA LYS A 64 7.54 12.49 -7.28
C LYS A 64 6.32 12.04 -6.46
N GLN A 65 6.52 11.04 -5.58
CA GLN A 65 5.49 10.56 -4.66
C GLN A 65 5.58 11.31 -3.34
N LYS A 66 4.43 11.53 -2.70
CA LYS A 66 4.33 12.09 -1.36
C LYS A 66 5.08 11.23 -0.34
N VAL A 67 5.79 11.90 0.57
CA VAL A 67 6.45 11.26 1.70
C VAL A 67 5.62 11.48 2.96
N PHE A 68 5.37 10.40 3.69
CA PHE A 68 4.70 10.43 4.97
C PHE A 68 5.68 10.05 6.07
N HIS A 69 5.49 10.62 7.26
CA HIS A 69 6.39 10.45 8.39
C HIS A 69 5.62 10.16 9.67
N ASN A 70 6.12 9.19 10.43
CA ASN A 70 5.68 8.88 11.77
C ASN A 70 6.90 8.62 12.66
N LYS A 71 7.07 9.43 13.71
CA LYS A 71 8.19 9.30 14.64
C LYS A 71 8.14 8.02 15.48
N LYS A 72 6.95 7.43 15.64
CA LYS A 72 6.69 6.26 16.51
C LYS A 72 6.68 4.94 15.75
N ALA A 73 6.63 4.97 14.43
CA ALA A 73 6.54 3.77 13.62
C ALA A 73 7.90 3.38 13.03
N ASP A 74 8.03 2.09 12.72
CA ASP A 74 9.16 1.53 11.99
C ASP A 74 8.60 0.85 10.73
N PRO A 75 8.78 1.46 9.54
CA PRO A 75 9.72 2.52 9.18
C PRO A 75 9.23 3.94 9.50
N LYS A 76 10.15 4.86 9.81
CA LYS A 76 9.79 6.25 10.17
C LYS A 76 9.22 7.04 9.00
N PHE A 77 9.75 6.82 7.80
CA PHE A 77 9.32 7.48 6.57
C PHE A 77 8.79 6.44 5.60
N ILE A 78 7.64 6.74 5.00
CA ILE A 78 7.03 5.90 3.98
C ILE A 78 6.68 6.71 2.74
N SER A 79 6.68 6.04 1.59
CA SER A 79 6.11 6.56 0.35
C SER A 79 5.40 5.43 -0.39
N ARG A 80 4.40 5.77 -1.21
CA ARG A 80 3.67 4.79 -2.03
C ARG A 80 4.63 3.97 -2.89
N ASP A 81 4.48 2.65 -2.90
CA ASP A 81 5.15 1.79 -3.85
C ASP A 81 4.45 1.85 -5.21
N ALA A 82 5.02 2.62 -6.14
CA ALA A 82 4.48 2.78 -7.50
C ALA A 82 4.90 1.63 -8.44
N ASP A 83 5.87 0.80 -8.06
CA ASP A 83 6.41 -0.23 -8.95
C ASP A 83 5.50 -1.47 -9.02
N GLY A 84 4.73 -1.77 -7.96
CA GLY A 84 3.62 -2.73 -7.97
C GLY A 84 3.94 -4.20 -8.29
N HIS A 85 5.19 -4.56 -8.52
CA HIS A 85 5.54 -5.91 -8.96
C HIS A 85 5.24 -7.02 -7.94
N ASN A 86 5.22 -6.70 -6.64
CA ASN A 86 5.14 -7.69 -5.56
C ASN A 86 4.01 -7.45 -4.55
N GLY A 87 3.04 -6.59 -4.87
CA GLY A 87 1.96 -6.24 -3.95
C GLY A 87 2.43 -5.36 -2.78
N GLY A 88 3.58 -4.70 -2.96
CA GLY A 88 4.05 -3.66 -2.06
C GLY A 88 3.12 -2.46 -2.11
N ALA A 89 2.79 -1.96 -0.94
CA ALA A 89 1.95 -0.79 -0.75
C ALA A 89 2.80 0.45 -0.41
N PHE A 90 3.83 0.24 0.41
CA PHE A 90 4.73 1.30 0.86
C PHE A 90 6.19 0.89 0.73
N LYS A 91 7.04 1.86 0.37
CA LYS A 91 8.48 1.79 0.57
C LYS A 91 8.82 2.53 1.86
N GLY A 92 9.61 1.90 2.71
CA GLY A 92 10.04 2.44 3.99
C GLY A 92 11.50 2.86 4.02
N ALA A 93 11.81 3.84 4.86
CA ALA A 93 13.17 4.20 5.25
C ALA A 93 13.21 4.92 6.61
N ASP A 94 14.40 5.03 7.18
CA ASP A 94 14.64 5.81 8.40
C ASP A 94 14.67 7.32 8.17
N THR A 95 14.86 7.75 6.92
CA THR A 95 14.92 9.16 6.52
C THR A 95 14.19 9.38 5.20
N ALA A 96 13.69 10.60 4.97
CA ALA A 96 13.05 10.97 3.69
C ALA A 96 13.99 10.75 2.49
N ASN A 97 15.28 11.08 2.62
CA ASN A 97 16.28 10.82 1.58
C ASN A 97 16.58 9.32 1.42
N GLY A 98 16.39 8.55 2.49
CA GLY A 98 16.56 7.11 2.50
C GLY A 98 15.66 6.40 1.48
N LEU A 99 14.46 6.92 1.25
CA LEU A 99 13.51 6.42 0.25
C LEU A 99 14.09 6.49 -1.19
N ASN A 100 14.97 7.44 -1.45
CA ASN A 100 15.53 7.68 -2.79
C ASN A 100 16.63 6.70 -3.19
N LYS A 101 17.28 6.03 -2.23
CA LYS A 101 18.42 5.13 -2.51
C LYS A 101 18.12 3.73 -2.00
N LYS A 102 18.30 2.70 -2.85
CA LYS A 102 18.01 1.30 -2.49
C LYS A 102 18.79 0.84 -1.24
N LYS A 103 20.05 1.26 -1.09
CA LYS A 103 20.92 0.92 0.05
C LYS A 103 20.41 1.42 1.41
N THR A 104 19.61 2.49 1.41
CA THR A 104 19.14 3.15 2.64
C THR A 104 17.64 2.97 2.87
N ARG A 105 16.96 2.17 2.04
CA ARG A 105 15.59 1.76 2.29
C ARG A 105 15.60 0.64 3.32
N SER A 106 14.64 0.68 4.24
CA SER A 106 14.44 -0.39 5.22
C SER A 106 13.73 -1.59 4.59
N GLY A 107 12.93 -1.36 3.54
CA GLY A 107 12.33 -2.39 2.70
C GLY A 107 11.05 -1.97 1.99
N THR A 108 10.35 -2.97 1.46
CA THR A 108 8.99 -2.87 0.91
C THR A 108 8.00 -3.48 1.90
N TYR A 109 6.88 -2.81 2.08
CA TYR A 109 5.85 -3.12 3.07
C TYR A 109 4.49 -3.25 2.39
N ASP A 110 3.62 -4.07 2.97
CA ASP A 110 2.22 -4.16 2.58
C ASP A 110 1.37 -3.01 3.17
N LYS A 111 0.04 -3.09 3.01
CA LYS A 111 -0.92 -2.04 3.42
C LYS A 111 -0.98 -1.83 4.93
N ASP A 112 -0.51 -2.80 5.71
CA ASP A 112 -0.52 -2.81 7.17
C ASP A 112 0.88 -2.57 7.76
N LEU A 113 1.84 -2.15 6.93
CA LEU A 113 3.25 -1.95 7.27
C LEU A 113 3.98 -3.22 7.74
N LYS A 114 3.54 -4.38 7.27
CA LYS A 114 4.31 -5.62 7.41
C LYS A 114 5.33 -5.70 6.29
N LYS A 115 6.59 -5.94 6.66
CA LYS A 115 7.70 -6.04 5.71
C LYS A 115 7.54 -7.29 4.83
N ILE A 116 7.55 -7.10 3.51
CA ILE A 116 7.44 -8.17 2.51
C ILE A 116 8.71 -8.35 1.68
N GLY A 117 9.61 -7.36 1.69
CA GLY A 117 10.83 -7.39 0.89
C GLY A 117 11.85 -6.34 1.30
N SER A 118 13.02 -6.38 0.66
CA SER A 118 14.18 -5.51 0.89
C SER A 118 14.54 -4.69 -0.34
#